data_AF-K5Y2Y5-F1
#
_entry.id   AF-K5Y2Y5-F1
#
_cell.length_a   1.000
_cell.length_b   1.000
_cell.length_c   1.000
_cell.angle_alpha   90.00
_cell.angle_beta   90.00
_cell.angle_gamma   90.00
#
_symmetry.space_group_name_H-M   'P 1'
#
loop_
_entity.id
_entity.type
_entity.pdbx_description
1 polymer ?
#
loop_
_entity_poly.entity_id
_entity_poly.type
_entity_poly.pdbx_seq_one_letter_code
_entity_poly.pdbx_strand_id
1 'polypeptide(L)'
;MQHLIDALQSTSPPTRDPSGGCFCQARRHPLSPYTPLCFSCGLVLCALNKPHHLCPSPTCPSPNLLSTPQHRADLLAHLRHQLATELQKQENLKLKLDEEKKKQAGAFPSLPSTSTPKPIAPKTHKVLSITQSKKKKQIVTISSPSSSVPPSRTESPSLSEGRVPPPPNKVIHALPPPSSVLESRPWRNFTLDHDIRYIPVNK
;
A
#
# COMPACT_ATOMS: atom_id res chain seq x y z
N MET A 1 -5.48 6.59 3.73
CA MET A 1 -5.26 7.85 2.97
C MET A 1 -5.43 9.09 3.85
N GLN A 2 -6.47 9.17 4.69
CA GLN A 2 -6.73 10.31 5.59
C GLN A 2 -5.48 10.79 6.37
N HIS A 3 -4.83 9.90 7.12
CA HIS A 3 -3.62 10.22 7.88
C HIS A 3 -2.50 10.84 7.04
N LEU A 4 -2.37 10.45 5.77
CA LEU A 4 -1.34 11.04 4.90
C LEU A 4 -1.71 12.48 4.53
N ILE A 5 -2.99 12.74 4.26
CA ILE A 5 -3.51 14.08 4.00
C ILE A 5 -3.29 14.96 5.23
N ASP A 6 -3.61 14.46 6.42
CA ASP A 6 -3.47 15.20 7.68
C ASP A 6 -1.98 15.53 7.95
N ALA A 7 -1.08 14.58 7.74
CA ALA A 7 0.37 14.80 7.85
C ALA A 7 0.93 15.77 6.80
N LEU A 8 0.29 15.86 5.62
CA LEU A 8 0.64 16.85 4.59
C LEU A 8 -0.04 18.21 4.83
N GLN A 9 -1.03 18.30 5.70
CA GLN A 9 -1.66 19.56 6.10
C GLN A 9 -1.07 20.13 7.39
N SER A 10 -0.47 19.28 8.22
CA SER A 10 0.18 19.74 9.44
C SER A 10 1.28 20.76 9.11
N THR A 11 1.23 21.90 9.80
CA THR A 11 2.23 22.97 9.73
C THR A 11 3.50 22.63 10.51
N SER A 12 3.55 21.43 11.11
CA SER A 12 4.72 20.91 11.78
C SER A 12 5.89 20.83 10.80
N PRO A 13 7.12 21.20 11.23
CA PRO A 13 8.30 21.04 10.39
C PRO A 13 8.45 19.57 9.98
N PRO A 14 8.90 19.29 8.74
CA PRO A 14 9.09 17.93 8.27
C PRO A 14 10.14 17.23 9.15
N THR A 15 9.72 16.13 9.78
CA THR A 15 10.57 15.34 10.67
C THR A 15 11.21 14.17 9.92
N ARG A 16 12.38 13.73 10.38
CA ARG A 16 12.91 12.44 9.97
C ARG A 16 11.96 11.34 10.44
N ASP A 17 11.89 10.27 9.65
CA ASP A 17 11.18 9.07 10.08
C ASP A 17 11.79 8.57 11.40
N PRO A 18 10.99 8.30 12.44
CA PRO A 18 11.50 7.82 13.74
C PRO A 18 12.30 6.52 13.63
N SER A 19 12.08 5.74 12.57
CA SER A 19 12.82 4.51 12.29
C SER A 19 14.04 4.70 11.37
N GLY A 20 14.38 5.95 11.02
CA GLY A 20 15.53 6.27 10.15
C GLY A 20 15.29 6.07 8.65
N GLY A 21 14.09 5.63 8.26
CA GLY A 21 13.71 5.33 6.87
C GLY A 21 14.28 4.01 6.35
N CYS A 22 13.96 3.66 5.10
CA CYS A 22 14.36 2.42 4.45
C CYS A 22 15.29 2.68 3.26
N PHE A 23 16.46 2.00 3.26
CA PHE A 23 17.47 2.13 2.18
C PHE A 23 17.40 1.04 1.13
N CYS A 24 16.48 0.08 1.28
CA CYS A 24 16.25 -1.11 0.45
C CYS A 24 17.47 -2.03 0.20
N GLN A 25 18.69 -1.54 -0.05
CA GLN A 25 19.92 -2.32 -0.29
C GLN A 25 19.66 -3.58 -1.15
N ALA A 26 19.11 -3.38 -2.34
CA ALA A 26 18.72 -4.46 -3.28
C ALA A 26 17.57 -5.39 -2.83
N ARG A 27 16.91 -5.14 -1.69
CA ARG A 27 15.66 -5.81 -1.32
C ARG A 27 14.50 -5.28 -2.16
N ARG A 28 13.57 -6.19 -2.49
CA ARG A 28 12.38 -5.87 -3.28
C ARG A 28 11.30 -5.27 -2.38
N HIS A 29 11.12 -3.96 -2.47
CA HIS A 29 9.95 -3.26 -1.94
C HIS A 29 9.21 -2.56 -3.08
N PRO A 30 7.88 -2.40 -3.00
CA PRO A 30 7.16 -1.58 -3.96
C PRO A 30 7.68 -0.15 -3.89
N LEU A 31 7.76 0.51 -5.04
CA LEU A 31 8.11 1.93 -5.12
C LEU A 31 7.07 2.78 -4.37
N SER A 32 7.49 3.91 -3.82
CA SER A 32 6.57 4.86 -3.22
C SER A 32 5.58 5.33 -4.30
N PRO A 33 4.26 5.23 -4.07
CA PRO A 33 3.26 5.58 -5.07
C PRO A 33 3.19 7.07 -5.37
N TYR A 34 3.71 7.91 -4.47
CA TYR A 34 3.61 9.36 -4.56
C TYR A 34 4.96 10.05 -4.75
N THR A 35 6.04 9.46 -4.23
CA THR A 35 7.40 10.04 -4.30
C THR A 35 8.42 8.92 -4.54
N PRO A 36 8.47 8.31 -5.73
CA PRO A 36 9.34 7.16 -6.02
C PRO A 36 10.83 7.53 -6.04
N LEU A 37 11.16 8.81 -6.13
CA LEU A 37 12.52 9.34 -6.20
C LEU A 37 12.62 10.60 -5.33
N CYS A 38 13.75 10.77 -4.66
CA CYS A 38 14.15 12.07 -4.13
C CYS A 38 14.77 12.90 -5.27
N PHE A 39 14.13 13.99 -5.68
CA PHE A 39 14.63 14.86 -6.75
C PHE A 39 15.95 15.56 -6.44
N SER A 40 16.35 15.60 -5.17
CA SER A 40 17.53 16.31 -4.70
C SER A 40 18.80 15.48 -4.74
N CYS A 41 18.72 14.21 -4.33
CA CYS A 41 19.87 13.30 -4.27
C CYS A 41 19.73 12.06 -5.16
N GLY A 42 18.60 11.90 -5.86
CA GLY A 42 18.36 10.76 -6.74
C GLY A 42 18.10 9.44 -6.02
N LEU A 43 17.87 9.44 -4.70
CA LEU A 43 17.59 8.20 -3.97
C LEU A 43 16.23 7.64 -4.37
N VAL A 44 16.19 6.38 -4.80
CA VAL A 44 14.94 5.65 -5.08
C VAL A 44 14.26 5.29 -3.76
N LEU A 45 12.98 5.63 -3.63
CA LEU A 45 12.21 5.49 -2.41
C LEU A 45 11.14 4.41 -2.56
N CYS A 46 11.10 3.49 -1.59
CA CYS A 46 10.05 2.49 -1.50
C CYS A 46 8.84 3.01 -0.72
N ALA A 47 7.73 2.26 -0.74
CA ALA A 47 6.48 2.59 -0.05
C ALA A 47 6.63 2.72 1.47
N LEU A 48 7.69 2.17 2.08
CA LEU A 48 7.98 2.34 3.50
C LEU A 48 8.48 3.76 3.84
N ASN A 49 9.03 4.47 2.85
CA ASN A 49 9.44 5.87 2.98
C ASN A 49 8.24 6.75 2.68
N LYS A 50 7.63 7.32 3.73
CA LYS A 50 6.44 8.18 3.57
C LYS A 50 6.84 9.56 3.05
N PRO A 51 6.04 10.18 2.16
CA PRO A 51 6.41 11.43 1.50
C PRO A 51 6.40 12.66 2.43
N HIS A 52 5.75 12.59 3.60
CA HIS A 52 5.78 13.66 4.60
C HIS A 52 7.03 13.66 5.49
N HIS A 53 7.82 12.58 5.46
CA HIS A 53 9.10 12.52 6.16
C HIS A 53 10.23 13.06 5.29
N LEU A 54 11.32 13.44 5.95
CA LEU A 54 12.55 13.80 5.27
C LEU A 54 13.19 12.61 4.55
N CYS A 55 13.98 12.90 3.53
CA CYS A 55 14.81 11.96 2.81
C CYS A 55 15.72 11.21 3.79
N PRO A 56 15.79 9.86 3.71
CA PRO A 56 16.61 9.09 4.64
C PRO A 56 18.11 9.31 4.44
N SER A 57 18.56 9.65 3.22
CA SER A 57 19.97 9.95 2.96
C SER A 57 20.49 11.13 3.80
N PRO A 58 21.57 10.95 4.61
CA PRO A 58 22.12 12.01 5.45
C PRO A 58 22.86 13.09 4.66
N THR A 59 23.32 12.79 3.43
CA THR A 59 24.08 13.70 2.56
C THR A 59 23.20 14.46 1.57
N CYS A 60 21.88 14.36 1.70
CA CYS A 60 20.94 14.99 0.78
C CYS A 60 20.98 16.53 0.91
N PRO A 61 21.19 17.29 -0.20
CA PRO A 61 21.30 18.75 -0.15
C PRO A 61 19.98 19.43 0.24
N SER A 62 18.84 18.86 -0.17
CA SER A 62 17.52 19.27 0.30
C SER A 62 16.76 18.04 0.81
N PRO A 63 16.72 17.83 2.14
CA PRO A 63 16.14 16.62 2.71
C PRO A 63 14.62 16.57 2.60
N ASN A 64 13.95 17.66 2.21
CA ASN A 64 12.51 17.65 2.02
C ASN A 64 12.16 16.98 0.69
N LEU A 65 11.48 15.83 0.74
CA LEU A 65 11.06 15.09 -0.46
C LEU A 65 10.08 15.90 -1.33
N LEU A 66 9.27 16.75 -0.69
CA LEU A 66 8.34 17.68 -1.31
C LEU A 66 8.94 19.09 -1.24
N SER A 67 10.13 19.26 -1.83
CA SER A 67 10.92 20.50 -1.74
C SER A 67 10.16 21.73 -2.24
N THR A 68 9.32 21.59 -3.27
CA THR A 68 8.49 22.70 -3.76
C THR A 68 7.10 22.68 -3.13
N PRO A 69 6.55 23.84 -2.72
CA PRO A 69 5.19 23.92 -2.21
C PRO A 69 4.14 23.49 -3.23
N GLN A 70 4.41 23.66 -4.53
CA GLN A 70 3.52 23.20 -5.61
C GLN A 70 3.36 21.68 -5.64
N HIS A 71 4.46 20.91 -5.65
CA HIS A 71 4.36 19.45 -5.58
C HIS A 71 3.58 18.95 -4.34
N ARG A 72 3.68 19.64 -3.20
CA ARG A 72 2.87 19.31 -2.01
C ARG A 72 1.39 19.60 -2.23
N ALA A 73 1.06 20.74 -2.82
CA ALA A 73 -0.32 21.12 -3.13
C ALA A 73 -0.95 20.17 -4.17
N ASP A 74 -0.21 19.82 -5.21
CA ASP A 74 -0.65 18.88 -6.26
C ASP A 74 -0.91 17.50 -5.68
N LEU A 75 0.01 17.00 -4.85
CA LEU A 75 -0.16 15.73 -4.16
C LEU A 75 -1.39 15.74 -3.24
N LEU A 76 -1.61 16.83 -2.50
CA LEU A 76 -2.80 17.00 -1.66
C LEU A 76 -4.09 17.00 -2.49
N ALA A 77 -4.12 17.71 -3.60
CA ALA A 77 -5.27 17.75 -4.51
C ALA A 77 -5.57 16.36 -5.08
N HIS A 78 -4.53 15.65 -5.52
CA HIS A 78 -4.65 14.28 -6.03
C HIS A 78 -5.19 13.31 -4.96
N LEU A 79 -4.64 13.35 -3.75
CA LEU A 79 -5.10 12.51 -2.63
C LEU A 79 -6.56 12.80 -2.25
N ARG A 80 -6.97 14.07 -2.24
CA ARG A 80 -8.37 14.46 -1.98
C ARG A 80 -9.30 13.95 -3.06
N HIS A 81 -8.91 14.07 -4.33
CA HIS A 81 -9.68 13.53 -5.45
C HIS A 81 -9.83 12.01 -5.36
N GLN A 82 -8.73 11.28 -5.09
CA GLN A 82 -8.76 9.83 -4.92
C GLN A 82 -9.69 9.41 -3.78
N LEU A 83 -9.62 10.11 -2.64
CA LEU A 83 -10.49 9.86 -1.51
C LEU A 83 -11.97 10.09 -1.87
N ALA A 84 -12.31 11.20 -2.51
CA ALA A 84 -13.66 11.50 -2.94
C ALA A 84 -14.20 10.44 -3.91
N THR A 85 -13.36 10.00 -4.85
CA THR A 85 -13.69 8.95 -5.82
C THR A 85 -13.98 7.61 -5.12
N GLU A 86 -13.16 7.23 -4.13
CA GLU A 86 -13.36 5.99 -3.37
C GLU A 86 -14.62 6.05 -2.50
N LEU A 87 -14.91 7.18 -1.87
CA LEU A 87 -16.16 7.36 -1.12
C LEU A 87 -17.40 7.23 -2.03
N GLN A 88 -17.37 7.89 -3.19
CA GLN A 88 -18.47 7.79 -4.15
C GLN A 88 -18.68 6.36 -4.65
N LYS A 89 -17.60 5.61 -4.90
CA LYS A 89 -17.68 4.17 -5.24
C LYS A 89 -18.32 3.38 -4.11
N GLN A 90 -17.92 3.62 -2.86
CA GLN A 90 -18.48 2.93 -1.69
C GLN A 90 -19.98 3.21 -1.53
N GLU A 91 -20.42 4.46 -1.69
CA GLU A 91 -21.83 4.83 -1.63
C GLU A 91 -22.65 4.17 -2.74
N ASN A 92 -22.15 4.20 -3.98
CA ASN A 92 -22.81 3.54 -5.11
C ASN A 92 -22.95 2.02 -4.91
N LEU A 93 -21.93 1.37 -4.34
CA LEU A 93 -21.98 -0.06 -4.03
C LEU A 93 -23.03 -0.36 -2.95
N LYS A 94 -23.15 0.48 -1.92
CA LYS A 94 -24.20 0.34 -0.89
C LYS A 94 -25.60 0.46 -1.49
N LEU A 95 -25.84 1.48 -2.31
CA LEU A 95 -27.14 1.67 -2.97
C LEU A 95 -27.50 0.47 -3.86
N LYS A 96 -26.56 -0.04 -4.65
CA LYS A 96 -26.76 -1.23 -5.49
C LYS A 96 -27.12 -2.47 -4.68
N LEU A 97 -26.41 -2.72 -3.57
CA LEU A 97 -26.70 -3.85 -2.70
C LEU A 97 -28.08 -3.74 -2.05
N ASP A 98 -28.50 -2.53 -1.67
CA ASP A 98 -29.83 -2.33 -1.08
C ASP A 98 -30.95 -2.46 -2.10
N GLU A 99 -30.74 -1.99 -3.34
CA GLU A 99 -31.66 -2.25 -4.45
C GLU A 99 -31.76 -3.74 -4.77
N GLU A 100 -30.64 -4.47 -4.76
CA GLU A 100 -30.62 -5.91 -5.01
C GLU A 100 -31.34 -6.68 -3.91
N LYS A 101 -31.12 -6.34 -2.63
CA LYS A 101 -31.88 -6.91 -1.51
C LYS A 101 -33.37 -6.66 -1.64
N LYS A 102 -33.78 -5.44 -2.03
CA LYS A 102 -35.20 -5.11 -2.28
C LYS A 102 -35.77 -5.93 -3.44
N LYS A 103 -35.01 -6.07 -4.53
CA LYS A 103 -35.39 -6.90 -5.68
C LYS A 103 -35.53 -8.38 -5.30
N GLN A 104 -34.62 -8.92 -4.48
CA GLN A 104 -34.68 -10.29 -3.99
C GLN A 104 -35.83 -10.52 -2.99
N ALA A 105 -36.09 -9.57 -2.08
CA ALA A 105 -37.22 -9.66 -1.16
C ALA A 105 -38.59 -9.54 -1.86
N GLY A 106 -38.65 -8.75 -2.94
CA GLY A 106 -39.83 -8.65 -3.81
C GLY A 106 -39.94 -9.77 -4.85
N ALA A 107 -38.89 -10.57 -5.04
CA ALA A 107 -38.91 -11.72 -5.93
C ALA A 107 -39.64 -12.87 -5.24
N PHE A 108 -40.72 -13.34 -5.87
CA PHE A 108 -41.41 -14.55 -5.41
C PHE A 108 -40.41 -15.72 -5.41
N PRO A 109 -40.30 -16.51 -4.34
CA PRO A 109 -39.33 -17.60 -4.26
C PRO A 109 -39.53 -18.52 -5.45
N SER A 110 -38.55 -18.53 -6.36
CA SER A 110 -38.59 -19.42 -7.52
C SER A 110 -38.36 -20.83 -6.98
N LEU A 111 -39.45 -21.60 -6.87
CA LEU A 111 -39.37 -23.00 -6.53
C LEU A 111 -38.47 -23.68 -7.57
N PRO A 112 -37.48 -24.49 -7.17
CA PRO A 112 -36.65 -25.21 -8.13
C PRO A 112 -37.56 -26.11 -8.97
N SER A 113 -37.82 -25.73 -10.22
CA SER A 113 -38.49 -26.60 -11.17
C SER A 113 -37.51 -27.69 -11.56
N THR A 114 -37.48 -28.76 -10.78
CA THR A 114 -37.14 -30.06 -11.35
C THR A 114 -38.12 -30.31 -12.50
N SER A 115 -37.58 -30.67 -13.66
CA SER A 115 -38.23 -30.95 -14.94
C SER A 115 -38.42 -29.73 -15.86
N THR A 116 -37.72 -29.79 -16.98
CA THR A 116 -38.25 -29.40 -18.29
C THR A 116 -39.50 -30.24 -18.59
N PRO A 117 -40.61 -29.62 -19.00
CA PRO A 117 -41.50 -30.28 -19.95
C PRO A 117 -41.74 -29.41 -21.19
N LYS A 118 -41.75 -30.09 -22.33
CA LYS A 118 -42.24 -29.60 -23.63
C LYS A 118 -43.57 -28.83 -23.52
N PRO A 119 -43.85 -27.87 -24.41
CA PRO A 119 -45.11 -27.14 -24.43
C PRO A 119 -46.25 -28.05 -24.89
N ILE A 120 -47.28 -28.23 -24.06
CA ILE A 120 -48.54 -28.89 -24.43
C ILE A 120 -49.72 -28.00 -23.99
N ALA A 121 -50.46 -27.55 -25.00
CA ALA A 121 -51.85 -27.09 -25.12
C ALA A 121 -52.64 -26.54 -23.90
N PRO A 122 -53.51 -25.53 -24.11
CA PRO A 122 -54.23 -24.85 -23.04
C PRO A 122 -55.37 -25.72 -22.47
N LYS A 123 -55.30 -26.00 -21.16
CA LYS A 123 -56.43 -26.57 -20.40
C LYS A 123 -56.97 -25.54 -19.43
N THR A 124 -58.26 -25.26 -19.55
CA THR A 124 -59.07 -24.40 -18.68
C THR A 124 -59.16 -25.01 -17.28
N HIS A 125 -58.75 -24.29 -16.23
CA HIS A 125 -58.85 -24.77 -14.85
C HIS A 125 -60.03 -24.14 -14.10
N LYS A 126 -60.86 -25.02 -13.52
CA LYS A 126 -61.97 -24.69 -12.60
C LYS A 126 -61.41 -24.28 -11.24
N VAL A 127 -61.83 -23.10 -10.78
CA VAL A 127 -61.51 -22.54 -9.47
C VAL A 127 -62.47 -23.12 -8.43
N LEU A 128 -61.93 -23.80 -7.41
CA LEU A 128 -62.66 -24.15 -6.20
C LEU A 128 -62.37 -23.08 -5.14
N SER A 129 -63.42 -22.39 -4.71
CA SER A 129 -63.38 -21.43 -3.60
C SER A 129 -63.33 -22.17 -2.26
N ILE A 130 -62.30 -21.91 -1.46
CA ILE A 130 -62.21 -22.39 -0.08
C ILE A 130 -62.85 -21.35 0.82
N THR A 131 -64.06 -21.64 1.29
CA THR A 131 -64.77 -20.87 2.30
C THR A 131 -64.12 -21.04 3.67
N GLN A 132 -64.03 -19.93 4.40
CA GLN A 132 -63.49 -19.80 5.74
C GLN A 132 -64.16 -20.76 6.73
N SER A 133 -63.39 -21.63 7.39
CA SER A 133 -63.73 -22.05 8.76
C SER A 133 -62.59 -22.77 9.50
N LYS A 134 -62.33 -22.22 10.70
CA LYS A 134 -61.83 -22.86 11.93
C LYS A 134 -60.32 -23.18 12.05
N LYS A 135 -59.67 -22.25 12.78
CA LYS A 135 -58.76 -22.45 13.94
C LYS A 135 -57.91 -23.73 13.93
N LYS A 136 -56.59 -23.54 13.84
CA LYS A 136 -55.59 -24.24 14.68
C LYS A 136 -54.37 -23.34 14.88
N LYS A 137 -53.99 -23.15 16.14
CA LYS A 137 -52.81 -22.41 16.59
C LYS A 137 -51.56 -23.23 16.30
N GLN A 138 -50.50 -22.62 15.78
CA GLN A 138 -49.18 -23.23 15.70
C GLN A 138 -48.15 -22.27 16.30
N ILE A 139 -47.50 -22.75 17.37
CA ILE A 139 -46.41 -22.07 18.07
C ILE A 139 -45.13 -22.38 17.28
N VAL A 140 -44.41 -21.34 16.86
CA VAL A 140 -43.11 -21.48 16.20
C VAL A 140 -42.03 -21.00 17.18
N THR A 141 -41.28 -21.96 17.70
CA THR A 141 -40.06 -21.74 18.48
C THR A 141 -38.97 -21.21 17.56
N ILE A 142 -38.45 -20.01 17.84
CA ILE A 142 -37.33 -19.42 17.12
C ILE A 142 -36.07 -19.72 17.93
N SER A 143 -35.23 -20.62 17.42
CA SER A 143 -33.86 -20.84 17.90
C SER A 143 -32.89 -20.16 16.96
N SER A 144 -32.27 -19.07 17.42
CA SER A 144 -31.19 -18.37 16.73
C SER A 144 -29.83 -19.03 17.06
N PRO A 145 -28.98 -19.35 16.06
CA PRO A 145 -27.63 -19.80 16.35
C PRO A 145 -26.76 -18.61 16.77
N SER A 146 -26.25 -18.68 18.00
CA SER A 146 -25.20 -17.79 18.50
C SER A 146 -23.91 -18.04 17.72
N SER A 147 -23.45 -17.03 16.97
CA SER A 147 -22.15 -17.05 16.30
C SER A 147 -21.07 -16.63 17.29
N SER A 148 -20.33 -17.59 17.83
CA SER A 148 -19.13 -17.33 18.61
C SER A 148 -17.98 -16.92 17.68
N VAL A 149 -17.74 -15.62 17.56
CA VAL A 149 -16.52 -15.07 16.97
C VAL A 149 -15.42 -15.09 18.03
N PRO A 150 -14.28 -15.77 17.82
CA PRO A 150 -13.15 -15.66 18.73
C PRO A 150 -12.47 -14.30 18.54
N PRO A 151 -11.90 -13.70 19.60
CA PRO A 151 -11.09 -12.51 19.47
C PRO A 151 -9.74 -12.92 18.88
N SER A 152 -9.63 -12.91 17.55
CA SER A 152 -8.32 -12.82 16.91
C SER A 152 -7.77 -11.43 17.19
N ARG A 153 -7.05 -11.35 18.32
CA ARG A 153 -6.07 -10.34 18.66
C ARG A 153 -5.22 -10.07 17.43
N THR A 154 -5.58 -9.02 16.71
CA THR A 154 -4.76 -8.49 15.63
C THR A 154 -3.58 -7.85 16.32
N GLU A 155 -2.46 -8.57 16.38
CA GLU A 155 -1.17 -7.94 16.56
C GLU A 155 -1.05 -6.91 15.45
N SER A 156 -1.05 -5.64 15.84
CA SER A 156 -0.70 -4.53 14.98
C SER A 156 0.61 -4.89 14.29
N PRO A 157 0.68 -4.95 12.95
CA PRO A 157 1.93 -5.25 12.27
C PRO A 157 2.91 -4.15 12.66
N SER A 158 3.95 -4.56 13.38
CA SER A 158 5.13 -3.76 13.65
C SER A 158 5.63 -3.24 12.31
N LEU A 159 5.57 -1.91 12.12
CA LEU A 159 6.04 -1.17 10.94
C LEU A 159 7.55 -1.38 10.62
N SER A 160 8.22 -2.22 11.40
CA SER A 160 9.63 -2.59 11.36
C SER A 160 9.92 -3.90 10.61
N GLU A 161 8.94 -4.77 10.40
CA GLU A 161 9.15 -6.03 9.65
C GLU A 161 9.50 -5.71 8.18
N GLY A 162 10.79 -5.68 7.86
CA GLY A 162 11.29 -5.49 6.49
C GLY A 162 12.03 -4.17 6.22
N ARG A 163 12.16 -3.26 7.19
CA ARG A 163 12.99 -2.06 6.99
C ARG A 163 14.48 -2.42 6.95
N VAL A 164 15.18 -1.87 5.97
CA VAL A 164 16.63 -2.07 5.81
C VAL A 164 17.35 -0.85 6.36
N PRO A 165 18.29 -1.04 7.32
CA PRO A 165 19.04 0.07 7.90
C PRO A 165 19.89 0.80 6.86
N PRO A 166 20.35 2.02 7.17
CA PRO A 166 21.33 2.71 6.33
C PRO A 166 22.59 1.86 6.12
N PRO A 167 23.23 1.96 4.95
CA PRO A 167 24.53 1.33 4.75
C PRO A 167 25.55 1.91 5.72
N PRO A 168 26.51 1.10 6.21
CA PRO A 168 27.59 1.61 7.05
C PRO A 168 28.42 2.65 6.28
N ASN A 169 28.74 3.77 6.94
CA ASN A 169 29.49 4.88 6.34
C ASN A 169 30.96 4.49 5.99
N LYS A 170 31.47 3.39 6.54
CA LYS A 170 32.84 2.92 6.31
C LYS A 170 32.81 1.60 5.55
N VAL A 171 33.24 1.63 4.29
CA VAL A 171 33.49 0.42 3.49
C VAL A 171 34.85 -0.12 3.90
N ILE A 172 34.87 -1.28 4.57
CA ILE A 172 36.11 -1.86 5.16
C ILE A 172 37.18 -2.10 4.08
N HIS A 173 36.76 -2.41 2.85
CA HIS A 173 37.66 -2.65 1.71
C HIS A 173 38.21 -1.37 1.05
N ALA A 174 37.68 -0.20 1.41
CA ALA A 174 38.19 1.09 0.96
C ALA A 174 39.18 1.71 1.96
N LEU A 175 39.43 1.05 3.11
CA LEU A 175 40.54 1.46 3.97
C LEU A 175 41.84 1.28 3.17
N PRO A 176 42.73 2.29 3.18
CA PRO A 176 44.03 2.14 2.56
C PRO A 176 44.69 0.90 3.17
N PRO A 177 45.26 0.00 2.34
CA PRO A 177 46.00 -1.12 2.87
C PRO A 177 47.17 -0.56 3.71
N PRO A 178 47.67 -1.33 4.69
CA PRO A 178 48.81 -0.88 5.51
C PRO A 178 49.96 -0.44 4.60
N SER A 179 50.73 0.54 5.07
CA SER A 179 51.80 1.21 4.29
C SER A 179 52.76 0.25 3.59
N SER A 180 53.02 -0.92 4.17
CA SER A 180 53.84 -1.99 3.59
C SER A 180 53.33 -2.52 2.24
N VAL A 181 52.02 -2.50 2.00
CA VAL A 181 51.41 -2.91 0.72
C VAL A 181 51.45 -1.76 -0.29
N LEU A 182 51.50 -0.50 0.16
CA LEU A 182 51.60 0.68 -0.70
C LEU A 182 52.97 0.78 -1.37
N GLU A 183 54.05 0.41 -0.67
CA GLU A 183 55.42 0.38 -1.22
C GLU A 183 55.59 -0.64 -2.37
N SER A 184 54.83 -1.74 -2.34
CA SER A 184 54.84 -2.75 -3.40
C SER A 184 54.10 -2.33 -4.69
N ARG A 185 53.38 -1.20 -4.67
CA ARG A 185 52.56 -0.71 -5.78
C ARG A 185 52.96 0.73 -6.13
N PRO A 186 54.15 0.94 -6.72
CA PRO A 186 54.67 2.29 -7.03
C PRO A 186 53.74 3.09 -7.95
N TRP A 187 52.91 2.40 -8.74
CA TRP A 187 51.88 2.98 -9.61
C TRP A 187 50.65 3.54 -8.88
N ARG A 188 50.50 3.36 -7.56
CA ARG A 188 49.36 3.90 -6.80
C ARG A 188 49.56 5.35 -6.37
N ASN A 189 50.80 5.84 -6.36
CA ASN A 189 51.15 7.21 -5.96
C ASN A 189 51.13 8.20 -7.15
N PHE A 190 50.49 7.85 -8.26
CA PHE A 190 50.27 8.81 -9.36
C PHE A 190 49.19 9.82 -8.98
N THR A 191 49.55 10.80 -8.16
CA THR A 191 48.80 12.05 -8.02
C THR A 191 49.10 12.93 -9.23
N LEU A 192 48.04 13.49 -9.84
CA LEU A 192 48.08 14.29 -11.08
C LEU A 192 49.01 15.53 -11.02
N ASP A 193 49.50 15.88 -9.83
CA ASP A 193 50.29 17.09 -9.56
C ASP A 193 51.81 16.89 -9.67
N HIS A 194 52.32 15.70 -9.98
CA HIS A 194 53.75 15.45 -10.09
C HIS A 194 54.16 14.99 -11.48
N ASP A 195 55.20 15.65 -12.01
CA ASP A 195 55.75 15.48 -13.35
C ASP A 195 56.34 14.06 -13.50
N ILE A 196 55.61 13.17 -14.18
CA ILE A 196 55.93 11.75 -14.29
C ILE A 196 57.11 11.57 -15.26
N ARG A 197 58.30 11.27 -14.73
CA ARG A 197 59.45 10.85 -15.53
C ARG A 197 59.61 9.33 -15.52
N TYR A 198 59.48 8.73 -16.70
CA TYR A 198 59.77 7.31 -16.92
C TYR A 198 61.28 7.07 -16.86
N ILE A 199 61.72 6.14 -16.00
CA ILE A 199 63.11 5.68 -15.94
C ILE A 199 63.16 4.29 -16.59
N PRO A 200 63.77 4.13 -17.78
CA PRO A 200 63.92 2.81 -18.38
C PRO A 200 64.88 1.95 -17.56
N VAL A 201 64.55 0.67 -17.46
CA VAL A 201 65.39 -0.34 -16.80
C VAL A 201 66.60 -0.60 -17.70
N ASN A 202 67.79 -0.17 -17.28
CA ASN A 202 69.03 -0.56 -17.94
C ASN A 202 69.21 -2.08 -17.85
N LYS A 203 69.36 -2.72 -19.01
CA LYS A 203 69.81 -4.10 -19.14
C LYS A 203 71.29 -4.23 -18.80
#